data_AF-A0A4P5YF41-F1
#
_entry.id   AF-A0A4P5YF41-F1
#
_cell.length_a   1.000
_cell.length_b   1.000
_cell.length_c   1.000
_cell.angle_alpha   90.00
_cell.angle_beta   90.00
_cell.angle_gamma   90.00
#
_symmetry.space_group_name_H-M   'P 1'
#
loop_
_entity.id
_entity.type
_entity.pdbx_description
1 polymer ?
#
loop_
_entity_poly.entity_id
_entity_poly.type
_entity_poly.pdbx_seq_one_letter_code
_entity_poly.pdbx_strand_id
1 'polypeptide(L)'
;MSAILEHRMPRPGRGPAPGEPHEVAAGRELVDAARRRRGQVDQGSQESVASPAEAADQLNRHRAERGKPSREPQQSDAAADPSATPVDLLSNAQSDQPGDSPGGAPGEPPSRRRRRRAAKPPEEPAAESAAELLPSQRDGEVGPLWEMPWNWLAGAVTAAAFTIAVVAIARLPDPPPVVTATVEWLPGPCLAEREWKAWLRSFPAREQIPQANDWLLERLAAHLAEQPAVAEVARVALVPSAAGARELRLSLRLRQPLLPVATADGRRAWIAADGVVLPQALPPPPGRPPVLVGHDSASAEAVRTALDAWLAIRDRVEPGLITEIRCADDLDDPAHGPHRDGALHRDGAPPAAENAVVSTAEQRGVVLVTRQGTRLVWGRPGDERFGVDPAAKATALIAGLRSAPDLGRYASLDVRFGAAFLTVRP
;
A
#
# COMPACT_ATOMS: atom_id res chain seq x y z
N MET A 1 -20.02 62.22 27.31
CA MET A 1 -19.21 61.41 28.24
C MET A 1 -20.06 60.25 28.71
N SER A 2 -20.02 59.15 27.95
CA SER A 2 -20.93 58.01 28.08
C SER A 2 -20.44 57.05 29.15
N ALA A 3 -21.26 56.81 30.17
CA ALA A 3 -21.04 55.80 31.20
C ALA A 3 -21.53 54.44 30.68
N ILE A 4 -20.63 53.45 30.71
CA ILE A 4 -20.86 52.06 30.33
C ILE A 4 -21.45 51.34 31.54
N LEU A 5 -22.69 50.85 31.40
CA LEU A 5 -23.37 49.99 32.36
C LEU A 5 -23.15 48.53 31.93
N GLU A 6 -22.24 47.83 32.61
CA GLU A 6 -22.02 46.40 32.45
C GLU A 6 -23.13 45.60 33.14
N HIS A 7 -24.03 45.00 32.35
CA HIS A 7 -24.93 43.96 32.84
C HIS A 7 -24.18 42.62 32.90
N ARG A 8 -23.81 42.20 34.12
CA ARG A 8 -23.39 40.83 34.42
C ARG A 8 -24.60 39.89 34.36
N MET A 9 -24.63 39.02 33.35
CA MET A 9 -25.51 37.85 33.30
C MET A 9 -25.04 36.75 34.28
N PRO A 10 -25.96 36.05 34.97
CA PRO A 10 -25.62 34.96 35.87
C PRO A 10 -25.14 33.73 35.10
N ARG A 11 -24.06 33.12 35.59
CA ARG A 11 -23.52 31.84 35.07
C ARG A 11 -24.54 30.71 35.29
N PRO A 12 -24.88 29.91 34.28
CA PRO A 12 -25.68 28.72 34.47
C PRO A 12 -24.89 27.68 35.28
N GLY A 13 -25.58 27.08 36.26
CA GLY A 13 -25.05 26.09 37.18
C GLY A 13 -24.51 24.85 36.46
N ARG A 14 -23.37 24.38 36.95
CA ARG A 14 -22.68 23.16 36.53
C ARG A 14 -23.49 21.97 37.04
N GLY A 15 -24.30 21.36 36.17
CA GLY A 15 -24.98 20.10 36.46
C GLY A 15 -24.00 18.91 36.51
N PRO A 16 -24.32 17.83 37.24
CA PRO A 16 -23.48 16.65 37.36
C PRO A 16 -23.36 15.91 36.02
N ALA A 17 -22.16 15.41 35.72
CA ALA A 17 -21.84 14.70 34.49
C ALA A 17 -22.64 13.37 34.37
N PRO A 18 -23.20 13.05 33.20
CA PRO A 18 -23.80 11.75 32.95
C PRO A 18 -22.72 10.68 32.88
N GLY A 19 -22.98 9.54 33.52
CA GLY A 19 -22.07 8.40 33.63
C GLY A 19 -21.63 7.87 32.26
N GLU A 20 -20.36 7.50 32.19
CA GLU A 20 -19.76 6.83 31.04
C GLU A 20 -20.43 5.44 30.83
N PRO A 21 -20.78 5.07 29.58
CA PRO A 21 -21.25 3.73 29.27
C PRO A 21 -20.07 2.73 29.34
N HIS A 22 -20.26 1.67 30.12
CA HIS A 22 -19.33 0.56 30.35
C HIS A 22 -18.94 -0.27 29.10
N GLU A 23 -19.34 0.11 27.89
CA GLU A 23 -19.13 -0.69 26.66
C GLU A 23 -17.79 -0.46 25.96
N VAL A 24 -17.02 0.58 26.32
CA VAL A 24 -15.72 0.87 25.66
C VAL A 24 -14.55 0.07 26.26
N ALA A 25 -14.74 -0.57 27.42
CA ALA A 25 -13.70 -1.35 28.09
C ALA A 25 -13.41 -2.70 27.39
N ALA A 26 -14.44 -3.37 26.88
CA ALA A 26 -14.30 -4.70 26.26
C ALA A 26 -13.52 -4.68 24.93
N GLY A 27 -13.62 -3.59 24.16
CA GLY A 27 -12.89 -3.43 22.89
C GLY A 27 -11.39 -3.17 23.06
N ARG A 28 -11.00 -2.48 24.15
CA ARG A 28 -9.58 -2.20 24.44
C ARG A 28 -8.82 -3.42 24.94
N GLU A 29 -9.45 -4.27 25.75
CA GLU A 29 -8.81 -5.51 26.22
C GLU A 29 -8.54 -6.51 25.08
N LEU A 30 -9.41 -6.59 24.07
CA LEU A 30 -9.23 -7.49 22.95
C LEU A 30 -8.06 -7.07 22.03
N VAL A 31 -7.87 -5.76 21.85
CA VAL A 31 -6.76 -5.18 21.06
C VAL A 31 -5.43 -5.33 21.80
N ASP A 32 -5.41 -5.16 23.13
CA ASP A 32 -4.21 -5.38 23.94
C ASP A 32 -3.85 -6.87 24.07
N ALA A 33 -4.83 -7.78 24.07
CA ALA A 33 -4.59 -9.22 24.02
C ALA A 33 -3.99 -9.68 22.66
N ALA A 34 -4.45 -9.08 21.55
CA ALA A 34 -3.89 -9.33 20.22
C ALA A 34 -2.45 -8.79 20.08
N ARG A 35 -2.12 -7.66 20.71
CA ARG A 35 -0.74 -7.13 20.77
C ARG A 35 0.20 -8.01 21.59
N ARG A 36 -0.26 -8.57 22.73
CA ARG A 36 0.55 -9.47 23.56
C ARG A 36 0.88 -10.79 22.87
N ARG A 37 -0.05 -11.36 22.08
CA ARG A 37 0.22 -12.58 21.30
C ARG A 37 1.22 -12.36 20.16
N ARG A 38 1.33 -11.15 19.62
CA ARG A 38 2.33 -10.83 18.59
C ARG A 38 3.74 -10.62 19.16
N GLY A 39 3.86 -10.14 20.40
CA GLY A 39 5.17 -9.96 21.07
C GLY A 39 5.78 -11.24 21.63
N GLN A 40 5.02 -12.34 21.71
CA GLN A 40 5.47 -13.58 22.34
C GLN A 40 6.11 -14.59 21.35
N VAL A 41 6.04 -14.33 20.04
CA VAL A 41 6.65 -15.16 19.00
C VAL A 41 8.14 -14.82 18.79
N ASP A 42 8.62 -13.66 19.27
CA ASP A 42 10.00 -13.19 19.09
C ASP A 42 10.97 -13.52 20.25
N GLN A 43 10.54 -14.20 21.30
CA GLN A 43 11.41 -14.54 22.45
C GLN A 43 12.07 -15.93 22.36
N GLY A 44 11.89 -16.66 21.26
CA GLY A 44 12.44 -18.00 21.05
C GLY A 44 13.78 -18.03 20.31
N SER A 45 14.71 -17.12 20.58
CA SER A 45 16.10 -17.19 20.08
C SER A 45 17.02 -16.31 20.93
N GLN A 46 17.32 -16.76 22.15
CA GLN A 46 18.50 -16.29 22.89
C GLN A 46 19.62 -17.32 22.70
N GLU A 47 20.34 -17.20 21.58
CA GLU A 47 21.71 -17.69 21.49
C GLU A 47 22.63 -16.68 22.18
N SER A 48 23.52 -17.18 23.02
CA SER A 48 24.47 -16.46 23.85
C SER A 48 25.27 -15.40 23.09
N VAL A 49 24.89 -14.12 23.23
CA VAL A 49 25.70 -12.98 22.76
C VAL A 49 26.77 -12.68 23.81
N ALA A 50 28.04 -12.83 23.41
CA ALA A 50 29.19 -12.44 24.21
C ALA A 50 29.09 -10.97 24.67
N SER A 51 29.56 -10.70 25.88
CA SER A 51 29.46 -9.37 26.50
C SER A 51 30.19 -8.32 25.64
N PRO A 52 29.66 -7.09 25.49
CA PRO A 52 30.31 -5.99 24.77
C PRO A 52 31.76 -5.72 25.22
N ALA A 53 32.10 -6.09 26.45
CA ALA A 53 33.46 -5.99 26.99
C ALA A 53 34.44 -6.97 26.32
N GLU A 54 34.00 -8.18 25.94
CA GLU A 54 34.85 -9.19 25.28
C GLU A 54 35.08 -8.86 23.80
N ALA A 55 34.10 -8.24 23.13
CA ALA A 55 34.25 -7.77 21.75
C ALA A 55 35.26 -6.62 21.65
N ALA A 56 35.30 -5.71 22.63
CA ALA A 56 36.29 -4.63 22.68
C ALA A 56 37.72 -5.16 22.91
N ASP A 57 37.87 -6.22 23.70
CA ASP A 57 39.17 -6.81 24.00
C ASP A 57 39.74 -7.61 22.81
N GLN A 58 38.88 -8.30 22.04
CA GLN A 58 39.29 -8.96 20.78
C GLN A 58 39.71 -7.95 19.70
N LEU A 59 39.03 -6.80 19.61
CA LEU A 59 39.36 -5.76 18.63
C LEU A 59 40.73 -5.11 18.90
N ASN A 60 41.08 -4.91 20.17
CA ASN A 60 42.38 -4.35 20.56
C ASN A 60 43.54 -5.34 20.33
N ARG A 61 43.30 -6.65 20.50
CA ARG A 61 44.29 -7.69 20.22
C ARG A 61 44.66 -7.75 18.73
N HIS A 62 43.70 -7.63 17.83
CA HIS A 62 43.97 -7.60 16.39
C HIS A 62 44.66 -6.32 15.89
N ARG A 63 44.56 -5.22 16.63
CA ARG A 63 45.19 -3.94 16.26
C ARG A 63 46.68 -3.91 16.60
N ALA A 64 47.10 -4.63 17.64
CA ALA A 64 48.50 -4.73 18.06
C ALA A 64 49.37 -5.53 17.08
N GLU A 65 48.79 -6.44 16.30
CA GLU A 65 49.56 -7.35 15.42
C GLU A 65 49.85 -6.77 14.02
N ARG A 66 49.28 -5.62 13.63
CA ARG A 66 49.41 -5.06 12.26
C ARG A 66 50.36 -3.85 12.13
N GLY A 67 51.19 -3.56 13.12
CA GLY A 67 52.08 -2.41 13.09
C GLY A 67 53.49 -2.69 12.54
N LYS A 68 53.69 -2.63 11.22
CA LYS A 68 55.01 -2.31 10.62
C LYS A 68 54.82 -1.41 9.39
N PRO A 69 55.32 -0.16 9.38
CA PRO A 69 55.19 0.73 8.23
C PRO A 69 56.34 0.52 7.23
N SER A 70 56.00 0.28 5.97
CA SER A 70 56.92 0.41 4.83
C SER A 70 56.79 1.80 4.20
N ARG A 71 57.81 2.60 4.46
CA ARG A 71 58.59 3.43 3.52
C ARG A 71 57.85 4.02 2.30
N GLU A 72 57.60 5.32 2.41
CA GLU A 72 57.35 6.30 1.34
C GLU A 72 58.53 6.40 0.34
N PRO A 73 58.22 6.70 -0.93
CA PRO A 73 58.96 7.79 -1.56
C PRO A 73 58.10 8.75 -2.39
N GLN A 74 58.34 10.05 -2.13
CA GLN A 74 58.58 11.14 -3.06
C GLN A 74 57.53 11.44 -4.15
N GLN A 75 56.73 12.47 -3.87
CA GLN A 75 56.10 13.35 -4.86
C GLN A 75 57.10 14.42 -5.35
N SER A 76 57.26 14.49 -6.66
CA SER A 76 57.74 15.67 -7.40
C SER A 76 56.74 15.94 -8.51
N ASP A 77 56.20 17.15 -8.56
CA ASP A 77 55.90 17.94 -9.77
C ASP A 77 54.99 19.12 -9.38
N ALA A 78 55.49 20.35 -9.49
CA ALA A 78 55.48 21.19 -10.69
C ALA A 78 54.18 21.99 -10.78
N ALA A 79 54.26 23.23 -10.31
CA ALA A 79 53.22 24.24 -10.43
C ALA A 79 53.20 24.79 -11.86
N ALA A 80 52.02 24.84 -12.46
CA ALA A 80 51.74 25.66 -13.64
C ALA A 80 50.38 26.37 -13.44
N ASP A 81 50.44 27.69 -13.50
CA ASP A 81 49.34 28.65 -13.48
C ASP A 81 48.43 28.51 -14.72
N PRO A 82 47.10 28.66 -14.58
CA PRO A 82 46.21 28.90 -15.70
C PRO A 82 45.74 30.36 -15.76
N SER A 83 45.95 31.00 -16.92
CA SER A 83 45.29 32.27 -17.28
C SER A 83 44.61 32.09 -18.63
N ALA A 84 43.27 32.16 -18.64
CA ALA A 84 42.42 32.80 -19.66
C ALA A 84 41.01 32.17 -19.74
N THR A 85 40.02 32.88 -19.21
CA THR A 85 38.69 33.06 -19.81
C THR A 85 38.67 34.44 -20.51
N PRO A 86 37.59 34.93 -21.16
CA PRO A 86 36.29 34.34 -21.56
C PRO A 86 35.90 34.64 -23.02
N VAL A 87 34.85 34.00 -23.58
CA VAL A 87 33.97 34.67 -24.57
C VAL A 87 32.53 34.16 -24.44
N ASP A 88 31.65 35.11 -24.12
CA ASP A 88 30.18 35.08 -24.27
C ASP A 88 29.75 34.87 -25.72
N LEU A 89 28.83 33.94 -26.01
CA LEU A 89 27.93 34.09 -27.16
C LEU A 89 26.57 33.39 -26.92
N LEU A 90 25.56 34.27 -26.81
CA LEU A 90 24.26 34.22 -27.48
C LEU A 90 23.11 33.37 -26.93
N SER A 91 22.11 34.15 -26.51
CA SER A 91 20.69 33.89 -26.35
C SER A 91 19.96 33.52 -27.65
N ASN A 92 18.73 33.02 -27.45
CA ASN A 92 17.55 33.02 -28.33
C ASN A 92 17.33 31.81 -29.24
N ALA A 93 16.27 31.05 -28.93
CA ALA A 93 15.16 30.81 -29.87
C ALA A 93 13.96 30.18 -29.12
N GLN A 94 12.99 31.04 -28.78
CA GLN A 94 11.56 30.70 -28.71
C GLN A 94 10.99 30.71 -30.13
N SER A 95 10.09 29.77 -30.43
CA SER A 95 8.90 29.87 -31.30
C SER A 95 8.47 28.45 -31.71
N ASP A 96 7.25 28.04 -31.34
CA ASP A 96 6.05 27.96 -32.21
C ASP A 96 6.11 26.73 -33.13
N GLN A 97 5.11 25.84 -33.27
CA GLN A 97 3.65 25.97 -33.22
C GLN A 97 3.02 24.54 -33.12
N PRO A 98 1.72 24.42 -32.80
CA PRO A 98 0.98 23.16 -32.77
C PRO A 98 0.37 22.85 -34.15
N GLY A 99 0.52 21.60 -34.60
CA GLY A 99 -0.09 21.10 -35.83
C GLY A 99 -1.41 20.38 -35.54
N ASP A 100 -2.51 21.01 -35.94
CA ASP A 100 -3.82 20.39 -36.13
C ASP A 100 -3.77 19.32 -37.23
N SER A 101 -4.42 18.18 -37.00
CA SER A 101 -4.87 17.28 -38.06
C SER A 101 -6.21 16.66 -37.69
N PRO A 102 -7.27 16.88 -38.49
CA PRO A 102 -8.59 16.29 -38.30
C PRO A 102 -8.76 15.03 -39.16
N GLY A 103 -9.66 14.15 -38.74
CA GLY A 103 -10.35 13.23 -39.66
C GLY A 103 -10.07 11.75 -39.44
N GLY A 104 -11.10 11.04 -38.95
CA GLY A 104 -11.10 9.59 -38.88
C GLY A 104 -12.31 9.06 -38.10
N ALA A 105 -13.50 9.17 -38.71
CA ALA A 105 -14.75 8.59 -38.23
C ALA A 105 -14.75 7.04 -38.30
N PRO A 106 -15.70 6.35 -37.63
CA PRO A 106 -15.48 5.04 -37.02
C PRO A 106 -15.85 3.86 -37.91
N GLY A 107 -15.05 2.79 -37.82
CA GLY A 107 -15.37 1.47 -38.37
C GLY A 107 -15.98 0.54 -37.32
N GLU A 108 -17.30 0.38 -37.35
CA GLU A 108 -18.04 -0.85 -36.99
C GLU A 108 -17.95 -1.86 -38.16
N PRO A 109 -18.39 -3.14 -38.07
CA PRO A 109 -18.68 -4.07 -36.96
C PRO A 109 -17.95 -5.45 -37.24
N PRO A 110 -18.24 -6.66 -36.65
CA PRO A 110 -19.55 -7.32 -36.59
C PRO A 110 -19.91 -8.04 -35.28
N SER A 111 -21.19 -7.95 -34.96
CA SER A 111 -21.94 -8.75 -34.00
C SER A 111 -21.77 -10.27 -34.20
N ARG A 112 -21.10 -10.95 -33.26
CA ARG A 112 -21.16 -12.42 -33.15
C ARG A 112 -22.33 -12.84 -32.25
N ARG A 113 -23.43 -13.15 -32.93
CA ARG A 113 -24.64 -13.83 -32.48
C ARG A 113 -24.27 -15.24 -31.98
N ARG A 114 -23.97 -15.43 -30.69
CA ARG A 114 -23.80 -16.76 -30.09
C ARG A 114 -25.11 -17.23 -29.46
N ARG A 115 -25.55 -18.38 -29.95
CA ARG A 115 -26.82 -19.05 -29.68
C ARG A 115 -27.06 -19.33 -28.19
N ARG A 116 -28.32 -19.12 -27.81
CA ARG A 116 -29.01 -19.70 -26.66
C ARG A 116 -28.69 -21.19 -26.51
N ARG A 117 -28.28 -21.60 -25.30
CA ARG A 117 -28.65 -22.90 -24.73
C ARG A 117 -29.25 -22.59 -23.36
N ALA A 118 -30.57 -22.80 -23.27
CA ALA A 118 -31.28 -22.84 -22.00
C ALA A 118 -30.77 -24.07 -21.24
N ALA A 119 -30.14 -23.84 -20.09
CA ALA A 119 -29.86 -24.89 -19.12
C ALA A 119 -31.19 -25.24 -18.45
N LYS A 120 -31.58 -26.50 -18.60
CA LYS A 120 -32.72 -27.16 -17.96
C LYS A 120 -32.57 -27.01 -16.44
N PRO A 121 -33.61 -26.62 -15.68
CA PRO A 121 -33.57 -26.67 -14.22
C PRO A 121 -33.38 -28.13 -13.77
N PRO A 122 -32.62 -28.38 -12.69
CA PRO A 122 -32.54 -29.72 -12.10
C PRO A 122 -33.94 -30.14 -11.62
N GLU A 123 -34.38 -31.30 -12.12
CA GLU A 123 -35.56 -32.02 -11.65
C GLU A 123 -35.47 -32.19 -10.13
N GLU A 124 -36.52 -31.74 -9.45
CA GLU A 124 -36.81 -32.11 -8.06
C GLU A 124 -36.78 -33.63 -7.94
N PRO A 125 -36.03 -34.20 -6.97
CA PRO A 125 -36.24 -35.60 -6.63
C PRO A 125 -37.67 -35.74 -6.12
N ALA A 126 -38.42 -36.58 -6.82
CA ALA A 126 -39.75 -37.01 -6.47
C ALA A 126 -39.83 -37.30 -4.98
N ALA A 127 -40.78 -36.64 -4.31
CA ALA A 127 -41.28 -37.06 -3.02
C ALA A 127 -41.81 -38.49 -3.17
N GLU A 128 -41.00 -39.47 -2.77
CA GLU A 128 -41.48 -40.79 -2.41
C GLU A 128 -42.51 -40.58 -1.30
N SER A 129 -43.77 -40.73 -1.69
CA SER A 129 -44.88 -40.99 -0.80
C SER A 129 -44.57 -42.28 -0.03
N ALA A 130 -43.97 -42.12 1.15
CA ALA A 130 -44.06 -43.08 2.23
C ALA A 130 -45.49 -43.07 2.75
N ALA A 131 -46.39 -43.66 1.96
CA ALA A 131 -47.62 -44.20 2.47
C ALA A 131 -47.29 -45.45 3.31
N GLU A 132 -48.12 -45.65 4.33
CA GLU A 132 -48.20 -46.88 5.12
C GLU A 132 -47.00 -47.19 6.02
N LEU A 133 -47.12 -46.74 7.27
CA LEU A 133 -47.21 -47.64 8.42
C LEU A 133 -47.84 -46.84 9.55
N LEU A 134 -49.18 -46.73 9.52
CA LEU A 134 -49.96 -46.33 10.69
C LEU A 134 -49.78 -47.43 11.74
N PRO A 135 -49.16 -47.16 12.91
CA PRO A 135 -49.26 -48.08 14.02
C PRO A 135 -50.73 -48.16 14.41
N SER A 136 -51.28 -49.37 14.34
CA SER A 136 -52.59 -49.73 14.84
C SER A 136 -52.84 -49.03 16.19
N GLN A 137 -53.79 -48.10 16.20
CA GLN A 137 -54.41 -47.56 17.41
C GLN A 137 -54.89 -48.75 18.24
N ARG A 138 -54.09 -49.14 19.22
CA ARG A 138 -54.59 -49.92 20.34
C ARG A 138 -55.40 -48.95 21.19
N ASP A 139 -56.66 -49.29 21.39
CA ASP A 139 -57.52 -48.74 22.45
C ASP A 139 -56.89 -49.04 23.81
N GLY A 140 -55.82 -48.30 24.13
CA GLY A 140 -55.21 -48.26 25.44
C GLY A 140 -55.93 -47.20 26.24
N GLU A 141 -56.58 -47.64 27.32
CA GLU A 141 -57.11 -46.78 28.37
C GLU A 141 -56.16 -45.60 28.60
N VAL A 142 -56.70 -44.39 28.51
CA VAL A 142 -56.00 -43.16 28.85
C VAL A 142 -55.74 -43.22 30.36
N GLY A 143 -54.60 -43.82 30.71
CA GLY A 143 -54.04 -43.74 32.04
C GLY A 143 -53.97 -42.28 32.46
N PRO A 144 -54.26 -41.97 33.73
CA PRO A 144 -54.44 -40.61 34.15
C PRO A 144 -53.15 -39.81 33.91
N LEU A 145 -53.31 -38.59 33.39
CA LEU A 145 -52.30 -37.71 32.78
C LEU A 145 -51.04 -37.42 33.64
N TRP A 146 -51.02 -37.87 34.90
CA TRP A 146 -49.96 -37.62 35.88
C TRP A 146 -48.85 -38.68 35.89
N GLU A 147 -48.98 -39.81 35.18
CA GLU A 147 -47.91 -40.82 35.05
C GLU A 147 -46.98 -40.60 33.84
N MET A 148 -47.12 -39.48 33.14
CA MET A 148 -46.27 -39.16 31.99
C MET A 148 -44.83 -38.88 32.48
N PRO A 149 -43.79 -39.56 31.95
CA PRO A 149 -42.42 -39.34 32.39
C PRO A 149 -42.03 -37.88 32.12
N TRP A 150 -41.46 -37.19 33.12
CA TRP A 150 -41.13 -35.75 33.02
C TRP A 150 -40.34 -35.37 31.75
N ASN A 151 -39.56 -36.31 31.23
CA ASN A 151 -38.76 -36.15 30.01
C ASN A 151 -39.61 -35.87 28.75
N TRP A 152 -40.83 -36.42 28.65
CA TRP A 152 -41.73 -36.16 27.52
C TRP A 152 -42.32 -34.75 27.56
N LEU A 153 -42.68 -34.30 28.76
CA LEU A 153 -43.22 -32.95 28.97
C LEU A 153 -42.14 -31.89 28.70
N ALA A 154 -40.90 -32.14 29.14
CA ALA A 154 -39.75 -31.30 28.81
C ALA A 154 -39.50 -31.23 27.28
N GLY A 155 -39.61 -32.36 26.57
CA GLY A 155 -39.50 -32.43 25.12
C GLY A 155 -40.61 -31.66 24.38
N ALA A 156 -41.85 -31.80 24.82
CA ALA A 156 -42.99 -31.08 24.24
C ALA A 156 -42.87 -29.56 24.43
N VAL A 157 -42.43 -29.11 25.60
CA VAL A 157 -42.21 -27.68 25.90
C VAL A 157 -41.07 -27.10 25.07
N THR A 158 -39.95 -27.82 24.92
CA THR A 158 -38.83 -27.36 24.07
C THR A 158 -39.21 -27.31 22.60
N ALA A 159 -39.93 -28.31 22.10
CA ALA A 159 -40.46 -28.30 20.74
C ALA A 159 -41.41 -27.11 20.52
N ALA A 160 -42.39 -26.90 21.41
CA ALA A 160 -43.31 -25.77 21.30
C ALA A 160 -42.60 -24.42 21.35
N ALA A 161 -41.63 -24.24 22.25
CA ALA A 161 -40.82 -23.02 22.33
C ALA A 161 -40.01 -22.78 21.04
N PHE A 162 -39.43 -23.82 20.45
CA PHE A 162 -38.71 -23.73 19.18
C PHE A 162 -39.65 -23.34 18.03
N THR A 163 -40.84 -23.96 17.92
CA THR A 163 -41.82 -23.62 16.88
C THR A 163 -42.30 -22.18 17.03
N ILE A 164 -42.57 -21.71 18.26
CA ILE A 164 -42.94 -20.32 18.53
C ILE A 164 -41.79 -19.38 18.14
N ALA A 165 -40.54 -19.72 18.45
CA ALA A 165 -39.38 -18.92 18.06
C ALA A 165 -39.24 -18.84 16.52
N VAL A 166 -39.37 -19.96 15.80
CA VAL A 166 -39.33 -19.99 14.34
C VAL A 166 -40.47 -19.19 13.72
N VAL A 167 -41.71 -19.34 14.21
CA VAL A 167 -42.87 -18.57 13.73
C VAL A 167 -42.72 -17.08 14.06
N ALA A 168 -42.18 -16.74 15.22
CA ALA A 168 -41.91 -15.35 15.59
C ALA A 168 -40.85 -14.73 14.66
N ILE A 169 -39.77 -15.46 14.35
CA ILE A 169 -38.75 -15.03 13.39
C ILE A 169 -39.33 -14.88 11.98
N ALA A 170 -40.17 -15.82 11.54
CA ALA A 170 -40.81 -15.78 10.22
C ALA A 170 -41.87 -14.67 10.09
N ARG A 171 -42.36 -14.12 11.21
CA ARG A 171 -43.31 -13.00 11.24
C ARG A 171 -42.64 -11.65 11.50
N LEU A 172 -41.33 -11.61 11.67
CA LEU A 172 -40.62 -10.33 11.72
C LEU A 172 -40.82 -9.61 10.37
N PRO A 173 -41.15 -8.30 10.38
CA PRO A 173 -41.24 -7.55 9.13
C PRO A 173 -39.90 -7.64 8.40
N ASP A 174 -39.97 -7.78 7.08
CA ASP A 174 -38.77 -7.78 6.24
C ASP A 174 -37.92 -6.54 6.57
N PRO A 175 -36.60 -6.70 6.74
CA PRO A 175 -35.74 -5.57 7.04
C PRO A 175 -35.91 -4.50 5.94
N PRO A 176 -35.99 -3.22 6.31
CA PRO A 176 -36.16 -2.17 5.31
C PRO A 176 -35.03 -2.21 4.29
N PRO A 177 -35.32 -2.02 2.99
CA PRO A 177 -34.33 -2.16 1.93
C PRO A 177 -33.22 -1.13 2.08
N VAL A 178 -32.01 -1.50 1.66
CA VAL A 178 -30.87 -0.58 1.54
C VAL A 178 -31.02 0.19 0.23
N VAL A 179 -31.25 1.51 0.32
CA VAL A 179 -31.57 2.34 -0.85
C VAL A 179 -30.35 3.08 -1.37
N THR A 180 -29.47 3.52 -0.47
CA THR A 180 -28.30 4.33 -0.79
C THR A 180 -27.05 3.82 -0.09
N ALA A 181 -25.91 4.10 -0.69
CA ALA A 181 -24.61 3.92 -0.07
C ALA A 181 -23.90 5.27 -0.04
N THR A 182 -23.25 5.60 1.07
CA THR A 182 -22.46 6.81 1.24
C THR A 182 -21.09 6.46 1.79
N VAL A 183 -20.10 7.25 1.36
CA VAL A 183 -18.72 7.11 1.84
C VAL A 183 -18.38 8.35 2.64
N GLU A 184 -18.00 8.12 3.88
CA GLU A 184 -17.34 9.08 4.75
C GLU A 184 -15.83 8.87 4.62
N TRP A 185 -15.17 9.82 3.95
CA TRP A 185 -13.72 9.77 3.79
C TRP A 185 -13.03 10.19 5.09
N LEU A 186 -12.15 9.33 5.60
CA LEU A 186 -11.18 9.68 6.63
C LEU A 186 -10.15 10.68 6.06
N PRO A 187 -9.40 11.42 6.91
CA PRO A 187 -8.43 12.40 6.44
C PRO A 187 -7.47 11.82 5.40
N GLY A 188 -7.41 12.44 4.22
CA GLY A 188 -6.62 11.95 3.09
C GLY A 188 -7.22 12.32 1.73
N PRO A 189 -6.74 11.68 0.64
CA PRO A 189 -7.33 11.86 -0.68
C PRO A 189 -8.74 11.28 -0.73
N CYS A 190 -9.59 11.87 -1.56
CA CYS A 190 -10.93 11.39 -1.84
C CYS A 190 -10.99 10.83 -3.25
N LEU A 191 -11.90 9.89 -3.48
CA LEU A 191 -12.15 9.30 -4.79
C LEU A 191 -13.51 9.73 -5.35
N ALA A 192 -13.60 9.86 -6.67
CA ALA A 192 -14.86 10.16 -7.33
C ALA A 192 -15.90 9.06 -7.08
N GLU A 193 -17.18 9.46 -7.00
CA GLU A 193 -18.28 8.56 -6.62
C GLU A 193 -18.39 7.31 -7.50
N ARG A 194 -18.15 7.50 -8.80
CA ARG A 194 -18.19 6.42 -9.80
C ARG A 194 -17.24 5.28 -9.48
N GLU A 195 -16.06 5.58 -8.96
CA GLU A 195 -14.97 4.61 -8.78
C GLU A 195 -15.23 3.71 -7.56
N TRP A 196 -15.57 4.28 -6.40
CA TRP A 196 -15.89 3.45 -5.23
C TRP A 196 -17.20 2.68 -5.41
N LYS A 197 -18.17 3.23 -6.16
CA LYS A 197 -19.36 2.47 -6.58
C LYS A 197 -18.99 1.31 -7.51
N ALA A 198 -17.91 1.41 -8.30
CA ALA A 198 -17.41 0.28 -9.08
C ALA A 198 -16.91 -0.85 -8.17
N TRP A 199 -16.28 -0.55 -7.04
CA TRP A 199 -15.89 -1.56 -6.04
C TRP A 199 -17.08 -2.27 -5.41
N LEU A 200 -18.17 -1.54 -5.11
CA LEU A 200 -19.41 -2.17 -4.66
C LEU A 200 -20.07 -3.02 -5.76
N ARG A 201 -19.94 -2.61 -7.02
CA ARG A 201 -20.45 -3.38 -8.17
C ARG A 201 -19.68 -4.67 -8.40
N SER A 202 -18.39 -4.70 -8.09
CA SER A 202 -17.54 -5.90 -8.20
C SER A 202 -17.66 -6.84 -7.00
N PHE A 203 -18.34 -6.44 -5.92
CA PHE A 203 -18.54 -7.29 -4.76
C PHE A 203 -19.39 -8.53 -5.12
N PRO A 204 -18.89 -9.77 -4.94
CA PRO A 204 -19.58 -10.98 -5.41
C PRO A 204 -20.99 -11.18 -4.85
N ALA A 205 -21.25 -10.74 -3.62
CA ALA A 205 -22.54 -10.89 -2.94
C ALA A 205 -23.37 -9.58 -2.95
N ARG A 206 -23.18 -8.72 -3.96
CA ARG A 206 -23.85 -7.42 -4.06
C ARG A 206 -25.36 -7.50 -3.92
N GLU A 207 -25.99 -8.52 -4.50
CA GLU A 207 -27.45 -8.67 -4.48
C GLU A 207 -28.00 -8.92 -3.07
N GLN A 208 -27.14 -9.36 -2.14
CA GLN A 208 -27.50 -9.64 -0.74
C GLN A 208 -27.33 -8.41 0.17
N ILE A 209 -26.72 -7.32 -0.30
CA ILE A 209 -26.51 -6.09 0.49
C ILE A 209 -27.81 -5.54 1.10
N PRO A 210 -28.97 -5.53 0.40
CA PRO A 210 -30.23 -5.08 1.01
C PRO A 210 -30.64 -5.87 2.25
N GLN A 211 -30.19 -7.12 2.37
CA GLN A 211 -30.46 -8.03 3.48
C GLN A 211 -29.21 -8.25 4.35
N ALA A 212 -28.23 -7.34 4.30
CA ALA A 212 -26.95 -7.56 4.94
C ALA A 212 -27.09 -7.76 6.46
N ASN A 213 -26.46 -8.83 6.92
CA ASN A 213 -26.15 -9.08 8.33
C ASN A 213 -24.68 -8.71 8.60
N ASP A 214 -24.26 -8.76 9.86
CA ASP A 214 -22.91 -8.37 10.28
C ASP A 214 -21.83 -9.14 9.52
N TRP A 215 -22.04 -10.45 9.31
CA TRP A 215 -21.12 -11.28 8.53
C TRP A 215 -20.96 -10.80 7.07
N LEU A 216 -22.03 -10.39 6.40
CA LEU A 216 -21.95 -9.86 5.04
C LEU A 216 -21.24 -8.50 5.02
N LEU A 217 -21.47 -7.66 6.04
CA LEU A 217 -20.78 -6.37 6.20
C LEU A 217 -19.28 -6.57 6.46
N GLU A 218 -18.89 -7.56 7.25
CA GLU A 218 -17.48 -7.95 7.45
C GLU A 218 -16.83 -8.43 6.15
N ARG A 219 -17.53 -9.25 5.36
CA ARG A 219 -17.05 -9.68 4.03
C ARG A 219 -16.92 -8.51 3.07
N LEU A 220 -17.85 -7.56 3.12
CA LEU A 220 -17.75 -6.34 2.33
C LEU A 220 -16.56 -5.48 2.78
N ALA A 221 -16.32 -5.36 4.08
CA ALA A 221 -15.16 -4.66 4.62
C ALA A 221 -13.85 -5.30 4.15
N ALA A 222 -13.75 -6.64 4.19
CA ALA A 222 -12.60 -7.37 3.66
C ALA A 222 -12.39 -7.11 2.15
N HIS A 223 -13.46 -7.20 1.35
CA HIS A 223 -13.40 -6.90 -0.10
C HIS A 223 -12.96 -5.45 -0.40
N LEU A 224 -13.40 -4.49 0.42
CA LEU A 224 -12.96 -3.10 0.30
C LEU A 224 -11.49 -2.92 0.72
N ALA A 225 -11.03 -3.64 1.74
CA ALA A 225 -9.63 -3.60 2.18
C ALA A 225 -8.66 -4.21 1.16
N GLU A 226 -9.12 -5.15 0.32
CA GLU A 226 -8.35 -5.71 -0.79
C GLU A 226 -8.15 -4.72 -1.95
N GLN A 227 -8.88 -3.60 -2.00
CA GLN A 227 -8.71 -2.62 -3.06
C GLN A 227 -7.35 -1.89 -2.90
N PRO A 228 -6.51 -1.81 -3.96
CA PRO A 228 -5.19 -1.19 -3.86
C PRO A 228 -5.21 0.26 -3.35
N ALA A 229 -6.27 1.01 -3.65
CA ALA A 229 -6.43 2.39 -3.19
C ALA A 229 -6.79 2.53 -1.70
N VAL A 230 -7.31 1.48 -1.03
CA VAL A 230 -7.88 1.57 0.32
C VAL A 230 -6.84 1.21 1.36
N ALA A 231 -6.35 2.20 2.10
CA ALA A 231 -5.40 2.00 3.20
C ALA A 231 -6.06 1.36 4.42
N GLU A 232 -7.30 1.76 4.71
CA GLU A 232 -8.03 1.30 5.89
C GLU A 232 -9.54 1.36 5.66
N VAL A 233 -10.24 0.36 6.20
CA VAL A 233 -11.70 0.33 6.32
C VAL A 233 -12.03 0.47 7.80
N ALA A 234 -12.36 1.67 8.24
CA ALA A 234 -12.63 1.92 9.66
C ALA A 234 -14.02 1.43 10.09
N ARG A 235 -15.01 1.54 9.20
CA ARG A 235 -16.38 1.08 9.49
C ARG A 235 -17.15 0.76 8.22
N VAL A 236 -17.94 -0.31 8.28
CA VAL A 236 -18.98 -0.64 7.31
C VAL A 236 -20.24 -0.90 8.13
N ALA A 237 -21.28 -0.06 7.97
CA ALA A 237 -22.48 -0.16 8.78
C ALA A 237 -23.74 0.17 7.98
N LEU A 238 -24.86 -0.44 8.38
CA LEU A 238 -26.18 -0.03 7.95
C LEU A 238 -26.74 0.97 8.96
N VAL A 239 -27.09 2.16 8.50
CA VAL A 239 -27.68 3.23 9.31
C VAL A 239 -29.14 3.43 8.89
N PRO A 240 -30.09 3.62 9.82
CA PRO A 240 -31.46 4.00 9.48
C PRO A 240 -31.47 5.35 8.75
N SER A 241 -32.17 5.42 7.63
CA SER A 241 -32.42 6.66 6.88
C SER A 241 -33.80 7.22 7.26
N ALA A 242 -33.97 8.55 7.15
CA ALA A 242 -35.21 9.24 7.49
C ALA A 242 -36.44 8.74 6.71
N ALA A 243 -36.25 8.13 5.55
CA ALA A 243 -37.31 7.59 4.70
C ALA A 243 -37.80 6.18 5.12
N GLY A 244 -37.42 5.68 6.30
CA GLY A 244 -37.68 4.30 6.71
C GLY A 244 -36.87 3.26 5.94
N ALA A 245 -35.91 3.71 5.14
CA ALA A 245 -34.94 2.88 4.42
C ALA A 245 -33.67 2.68 5.25
N ARG A 246 -32.79 1.77 4.80
CA ARG A 246 -31.41 1.65 5.31
C ARG A 246 -30.43 2.31 4.35
N GLU A 247 -29.38 2.88 4.91
CA GLU A 247 -28.26 3.46 4.18
C GLU A 247 -26.97 2.72 4.56
N LEU A 248 -26.22 2.28 3.55
CA LEU A 248 -24.91 1.67 3.75
C LEU A 248 -23.85 2.78 3.90
N ARG A 249 -23.37 3.00 5.12
CA ARG A 249 -22.33 3.98 5.43
C ARG A 249 -20.96 3.29 5.50
N LEU A 250 -20.03 3.77 4.68
CA LEU A 250 -18.67 3.28 4.58
C LEU A 250 -17.71 4.35 5.10
N SER A 251 -16.88 4.05 6.08
CA SER A 251 -15.82 4.96 6.56
C SER A 251 -14.46 4.44 6.08
N LEU A 252 -13.87 5.11 5.10
CA LEU A 252 -12.70 4.62 4.36
C LEU A 252 -11.54 5.63 4.42
N ARG A 253 -10.31 5.13 4.57
CA ARG A 253 -9.07 5.90 4.35
C ARG A 253 -8.39 5.40 3.08
N LEU A 254 -8.10 6.31 2.16
CA LEU A 254 -7.36 5.98 0.94
C LEU A 254 -5.85 6.10 1.16
N ARG A 255 -5.06 5.29 0.45
CA ARG A 255 -3.61 5.43 0.40
C ARG A 255 -3.24 6.76 -0.25
N GLN A 256 -2.23 7.42 0.31
CA GLN A 256 -1.70 8.65 -0.26
C GLN A 256 -0.71 8.32 -1.37
N PRO A 257 -0.92 8.81 -2.61
CA PRO A 257 0.08 8.75 -3.67
C PRO A 257 1.37 9.43 -3.21
N LEU A 258 2.51 8.75 -3.39
CA LEU A 258 3.82 9.27 -3.03
C LEU A 258 4.62 9.69 -4.28
N LEU A 259 4.76 8.79 -5.26
CA LEU A 259 5.48 9.05 -6.51
C LEU A 259 4.64 8.66 -7.74
N PRO A 260 4.78 9.37 -8.87
CA PRO A 260 4.41 8.83 -10.17
C PRO A 260 5.30 7.64 -10.51
N VAL A 261 4.73 6.65 -11.19
CA VAL A 261 5.44 5.48 -11.69
C VAL A 261 5.26 5.37 -13.19
N ALA A 262 6.34 5.12 -13.92
CA ALA A 262 6.29 4.71 -15.32
C ALA A 262 6.27 3.17 -15.38
N THR A 263 5.18 2.61 -15.89
CA THR A 263 5.10 1.17 -16.15
C THR A 263 5.80 0.80 -17.45
N ALA A 264 6.18 -0.47 -17.60
CA ALA A 264 6.78 -1.00 -18.82
C ALA A 264 5.91 -0.76 -20.07
N ASP A 265 4.59 -0.69 -19.90
CA ASP A 265 3.62 -0.37 -20.95
C ASP A 265 3.54 1.13 -21.29
N GLY A 266 4.39 1.97 -20.67
CA GLY A 266 4.37 3.43 -20.85
C GLY A 266 3.19 4.13 -20.16
N ARG A 267 2.39 3.41 -19.38
CA ARG A 267 1.29 3.99 -18.61
C ARG A 267 1.86 4.66 -17.35
N ARG A 268 1.24 5.76 -16.96
CA ARG A 268 1.54 6.42 -15.68
C ARG A 268 0.68 5.81 -14.60
N ALA A 269 1.25 5.46 -13.46
CA ALA A 269 0.51 5.07 -12.26
C ALA A 269 1.00 5.88 -11.07
N TRP A 270 0.41 5.65 -9.90
CA TRP A 270 0.92 6.18 -8.65
C TRP A 270 1.41 5.03 -7.79
N ILE A 271 2.35 5.28 -6.89
CA ILE A 271 2.75 4.32 -5.86
C ILE A 271 2.65 4.97 -4.49
N ALA A 272 2.12 4.21 -3.52
CA ALA A 272 2.08 4.62 -2.13
C ALA A 272 3.42 4.37 -1.43
N ALA A 273 3.57 4.91 -0.21
CA ALA A 273 4.77 4.73 0.61
C ALA A 273 5.05 3.26 0.99
N ASP A 274 4.02 2.41 1.00
CA ASP A 274 4.14 0.96 1.27
C ASP A 274 4.51 0.14 0.02
N GLY A 275 4.76 0.78 -1.11
CA GLY A 275 5.12 0.10 -2.37
C GLY A 275 3.92 -0.39 -3.19
N VAL A 276 2.69 -0.15 -2.75
CA VAL A 276 1.49 -0.55 -3.50
C VAL A 276 1.24 0.41 -4.66
N VAL A 277 1.11 -0.14 -5.87
CA VAL A 277 0.71 0.61 -7.06
C VAL A 277 -0.79 0.96 -6.97
N LEU A 278 -1.11 2.24 -7.12
CA LEU A 278 -2.44 2.80 -6.96
C LEU A 278 -3.07 3.16 -8.31
N PRO A 279 -4.41 3.17 -8.40
CA PRO A 279 -5.12 3.57 -9.61
C PRO A 279 -4.89 5.04 -9.97
N GLN A 280 -4.82 5.34 -11.27
CA GLN A 280 -4.66 6.69 -11.82
C GLN A 280 -5.77 7.67 -11.41
N ALA A 281 -6.95 7.16 -11.03
CA ALA A 281 -8.09 7.97 -10.61
C ALA A 281 -7.86 8.72 -9.29
N LEU A 282 -6.83 8.35 -8.52
CA LEU A 282 -6.44 9.14 -7.34
C LEU A 282 -5.81 10.47 -7.74
N PRO A 283 -6.04 11.53 -6.95
CA PRO A 283 -5.40 12.82 -7.18
C PRO A 283 -3.88 12.69 -7.09
N PRO A 284 -3.11 13.41 -7.92
CA PRO A 284 -1.65 13.34 -7.89
C PRO A 284 -1.09 13.80 -6.53
N PRO A 285 0.11 13.32 -6.14
CA PRO A 285 0.82 13.89 -5.00
C PRO A 285 1.08 15.39 -5.21
N PRO A 286 1.12 16.20 -4.14
CA PRO A 286 1.44 17.62 -4.25
C PRO A 286 2.88 17.83 -4.77
N GLY A 287 3.07 18.90 -5.55
CA GLY A 287 4.38 19.27 -6.08
C GLY A 287 4.76 18.53 -7.37
N ARG A 288 6.07 18.42 -7.62
CA ARG A 288 6.65 17.71 -8.77
C ARG A 288 7.66 16.66 -8.28
N PRO A 289 7.18 15.55 -7.70
CA PRO A 289 8.06 14.45 -7.29
C PRO A 289 8.73 13.78 -8.50
N PRO A 290 9.85 13.07 -8.30
CA PRO A 290 10.49 12.30 -9.35
C PRO A 290 9.63 11.12 -9.81
N VAL A 291 9.88 10.64 -11.01
CA VAL A 291 9.21 9.44 -11.55
C VAL A 291 9.97 8.18 -11.14
N LEU A 292 9.27 7.22 -10.58
CA LEU A 292 9.79 5.88 -10.32
C LEU A 292 9.77 5.05 -11.61
N VAL A 293 10.91 4.49 -12.00
CA VAL A 293 11.10 3.72 -13.24
C VAL A 293 11.67 2.34 -12.91
N GLY A 294 11.37 1.35 -13.75
CA GLY A 294 11.90 -0.02 -13.60
C GLY A 294 11.17 -0.88 -12.56
N HIS A 295 10.14 -0.35 -11.90
CA HIS A 295 9.44 -1.01 -10.80
C HIS A 295 8.85 -2.39 -11.16
N ASP A 296 8.38 -2.59 -12.40
CA ASP A 296 7.81 -3.87 -12.88
C ASP A 296 8.85 -5.01 -12.92
N SER A 297 10.13 -4.65 -13.05
CA SER A 297 11.25 -5.60 -13.12
C SER A 297 12.06 -5.65 -11.82
N ALA A 298 11.71 -4.81 -10.85
CA ALA A 298 12.39 -4.70 -9.58
C ALA A 298 11.78 -5.66 -8.55
N SER A 299 12.58 -6.10 -7.58
CA SER A 299 12.04 -6.80 -6.41
C SER A 299 11.24 -5.83 -5.55
N ALA A 300 10.29 -6.36 -4.76
CA ALA A 300 9.56 -5.56 -3.78
C ALA A 300 10.48 -4.85 -2.78
N GLU A 301 11.61 -5.48 -2.44
CA GLU A 301 12.64 -4.90 -1.58
C GLU A 301 13.32 -3.70 -2.26
N ALA A 302 13.67 -3.80 -3.55
CA ALA A 302 14.24 -2.68 -4.31
C ALA A 302 13.30 -1.49 -4.44
N VAL A 303 12.02 -1.75 -4.69
CA VAL A 303 10.99 -0.69 -4.69
C VAL A 303 10.92 -0.02 -3.33
N ARG A 304 10.90 -0.79 -2.24
CA ARG A 304 10.86 -0.24 -0.89
C ARG A 304 12.12 0.56 -0.55
N THR A 305 13.31 0.05 -0.85
CA THR A 305 14.58 0.79 -0.68
C THR A 305 14.57 2.11 -1.46
N ALA A 306 14.02 2.14 -2.67
CA ALA A 306 13.90 3.37 -3.46
C ALA A 306 12.95 4.39 -2.83
N LEU A 307 11.81 3.95 -2.31
CA LEU A 307 10.87 4.81 -1.60
C LEU A 307 11.46 5.35 -0.29
N ASP A 308 12.14 4.50 0.48
CA ASP A 308 12.81 4.88 1.72
C ASP A 308 13.94 5.90 1.44
N ALA A 309 14.74 5.67 0.40
CA ALA A 309 15.77 6.61 -0.05
C ALA A 309 15.19 7.99 -0.38
N TRP A 310 14.07 8.02 -1.13
CA TRP A 310 13.39 9.27 -1.46
C TRP A 310 12.86 9.98 -0.21
N LEU A 311 12.16 9.26 0.67
CA LEU A 311 11.61 9.82 1.91
C LEU A 311 12.70 10.40 2.82
N ALA A 312 13.88 9.77 2.87
CA ALA A 312 15.01 10.23 3.67
C ALA A 312 15.62 11.56 3.19
N ILE A 313 15.48 11.91 1.90
CA ILE A 313 16.16 13.07 1.31
C ILE A 313 15.23 14.16 0.78
N ARG A 314 13.96 13.86 0.50
CA ARG A 314 13.03 14.77 -0.23
C ARG A 314 12.91 16.17 0.38
N ASP A 315 12.97 16.28 1.71
CA ASP A 315 12.82 17.56 2.43
C ASP A 315 14.15 18.34 2.53
N ARG A 316 15.26 17.73 2.08
CA ARG A 316 16.63 18.26 2.14
C ARG A 316 17.22 18.60 0.77
N VAL A 317 16.54 18.21 -0.31
CA VAL A 317 16.96 18.46 -1.70
C VAL A 317 16.14 19.60 -2.33
N GLU A 318 16.72 20.32 -3.30
CA GLU A 318 16.00 21.32 -4.08
C GLU A 318 14.81 20.66 -4.83
N PRO A 319 13.59 21.23 -4.78
CA PRO A 319 12.46 20.70 -5.52
C PRO A 319 12.75 20.59 -7.03
N GLY A 320 12.50 19.41 -7.61
CA GLY A 320 12.78 19.15 -9.03
C GLY A 320 14.24 18.92 -9.38
N LEU A 321 15.15 18.87 -8.39
CA LEU A 321 16.53 18.44 -8.63
C LEU A 321 16.59 16.99 -9.08
N ILE A 322 15.86 16.10 -8.39
CA ILE A 322 15.74 14.68 -8.74
C ILE A 322 14.53 14.53 -9.65
N THR A 323 14.74 13.97 -10.83
CA THR A 323 13.70 13.80 -11.86
C THR A 323 13.24 12.36 -11.98
N GLU A 324 14.12 11.40 -11.68
CA GLU A 324 13.86 9.97 -11.85
C GLU A 324 14.44 9.17 -10.67
N ILE A 325 13.79 8.07 -10.31
CA ILE A 325 14.31 7.06 -9.39
C ILE A 325 14.19 5.70 -10.08
N ARG A 326 15.31 5.04 -10.29
CA ARG A 326 15.38 3.73 -10.95
C ARG A 326 15.48 2.62 -9.92
N CYS A 327 14.49 1.75 -9.91
CA CYS A 327 14.50 0.52 -9.14
C CYS A 327 15.09 -0.57 -10.03
N ALA A 328 16.27 -1.06 -9.70
CA ALA A 328 16.95 -2.14 -10.41
C ALA A 328 17.83 -1.70 -11.62
N ASP A 329 18.51 -0.56 -11.48
CA ASP A 329 19.52 -0.09 -12.43
C ASP A 329 20.83 -0.87 -12.27
N ASP A 330 21.60 -1.02 -13.35
CA ASP A 330 22.94 -1.61 -13.29
C ASP A 330 23.91 -0.60 -12.64
N LEU A 331 24.41 -0.97 -11.47
CA LEU A 331 25.27 -0.10 -10.66
C LEU A 331 26.68 0.02 -11.21
N ASP A 332 27.14 -0.99 -11.96
CA ASP A 332 28.53 -1.11 -12.37
C ASP A 332 28.73 -0.74 -13.86
N ASP A 333 27.65 -0.42 -14.59
CA ASP A 333 27.72 0.08 -15.95
C ASP A 333 27.80 1.63 -15.98
N PRO A 334 28.99 2.23 -16.20
CA PRO A 334 29.14 3.67 -16.36
C PRO A 334 28.56 4.20 -17.67
N ALA A 335 28.32 3.33 -18.67
CA ALA A 335 27.86 3.68 -20.01
C ALA A 335 26.34 3.82 -20.13
N HIS A 336 25.56 3.45 -19.09
CA HIS A 336 24.17 3.85 -18.93
C HIS A 336 24.09 5.36 -18.60
N GLY A 337 24.47 6.20 -19.57
CA GLY A 337 24.14 7.61 -19.60
C GLY A 337 22.62 7.82 -19.66
N PRO A 338 22.12 9.05 -19.46
CA PRO A 338 20.70 9.34 -19.60
C PRO A 338 20.25 8.87 -20.99
N HIS A 339 19.36 7.88 -21.00
CA HIS A 339 18.83 7.22 -22.19
C HIS A 339 18.50 8.26 -23.27
N ARG A 340 19.29 8.26 -24.34
CA ARG A 340 18.74 8.48 -25.68
C ARG A 340 17.84 7.28 -25.96
N ASP A 341 16.55 7.48 -25.81
CA ASP A 341 15.52 6.51 -26.15
C ASP A 341 15.70 5.92 -27.56
N GLY A 342 15.36 4.64 -27.72
CA GLY A 342 14.42 4.31 -28.81
C GLY A 342 14.89 3.48 -30.00
N ALA A 343 16.04 2.80 -29.97
CA ALA A 343 16.34 1.78 -30.99
C ALA A 343 16.10 0.37 -30.43
N LEU A 344 14.88 -0.13 -30.64
CA LEU A 344 14.48 -1.53 -30.50
C LEU A 344 15.41 -2.43 -31.33
N HIS A 345 16.55 -2.85 -30.77
CA HIS A 345 17.33 -3.97 -31.30
C HIS A 345 16.71 -5.28 -30.79
N ARG A 346 15.51 -5.59 -31.31
CA ARG A 346 14.97 -6.95 -31.36
C ARG A 346 15.33 -7.49 -32.74
N ASP A 347 16.40 -8.28 -32.82
CA ASP A 347 16.60 -9.37 -33.79
C ASP A 347 18.09 -9.78 -33.78
N GLY A 348 18.47 -10.56 -32.77
CA GLY A 348 19.79 -11.18 -32.69
C GLY A 348 19.69 -12.39 -31.79
N ALA A 349 19.74 -13.59 -32.38
CA ALA A 349 19.65 -14.86 -31.66
C ALA A 349 20.71 -14.93 -30.54
N PRO A 350 20.34 -15.36 -29.32
CA PRO A 350 21.29 -15.41 -28.22
C PRO A 350 22.36 -16.48 -28.51
N PRO A 351 23.67 -16.16 -28.38
CA PRO A 351 24.71 -17.16 -28.48
C PRO A 351 24.57 -18.17 -27.33
N ALA A 352 24.56 -19.45 -27.68
CA ALA A 352 24.56 -20.56 -26.73
C ALA A 352 25.89 -20.56 -25.95
N ALA A 353 25.87 -20.03 -24.73
CA ALA A 353 26.98 -20.15 -23.79
C ALA A 353 26.45 -20.57 -22.43
N GLU A 354 26.55 -21.87 -22.15
CA GLU A 354 26.54 -22.46 -20.82
C GLU A 354 27.75 -21.96 -20.04
N ASN A 355 27.61 -20.82 -19.36
CA ASN A 355 28.43 -20.50 -18.19
C ASN A 355 27.48 -19.93 -17.16
N ALA A 356 27.55 -20.44 -15.94
CA ALA A 356 26.68 -20.10 -14.82
C ALA A 356 26.51 -18.57 -14.75
N VAL A 357 25.36 -18.11 -15.23
CA VAL A 357 24.91 -16.72 -15.11
C VAL A 357 24.72 -16.51 -13.62
N VAL A 358 25.76 -16.00 -12.95
CA VAL A 358 25.60 -15.30 -11.68
C VAL A 358 24.47 -14.32 -11.92
N SER A 359 23.34 -14.58 -11.28
CA SER A 359 22.07 -13.95 -11.59
C SER A 359 22.28 -12.45 -11.71
N THR A 360 22.13 -11.89 -12.91
CA THR A 360 22.26 -10.45 -13.18
C THR A 360 21.27 -9.63 -12.35
N ALA A 361 20.29 -10.26 -11.71
CA ALA A 361 19.43 -9.63 -10.72
C ALA A 361 20.17 -9.19 -9.45
N GLU A 362 21.30 -9.82 -9.08
CA GLU A 362 22.09 -9.48 -7.88
C GLU A 362 22.88 -8.17 -8.02
N GLN A 363 23.10 -7.68 -9.24
CA GLN A 363 23.85 -6.44 -9.49
C GLN A 363 22.97 -5.18 -9.54
N ARG A 364 21.65 -5.36 -9.53
CA ARG A 364 20.70 -4.28 -9.71
C ARG A 364 20.47 -3.50 -8.42
N GLY A 365 20.52 -2.16 -8.49
CA GLY A 365 20.38 -1.28 -7.35
C GLY A 365 19.43 -0.10 -7.56
N VAL A 366 19.41 0.78 -6.57
CA VAL A 366 18.63 2.03 -6.57
C VAL A 366 19.52 3.18 -6.99
N VAL A 367 19.09 3.91 -8.02
CA VAL A 367 19.77 5.10 -8.53
C VAL A 367 18.76 6.23 -8.64
N LEU A 368 19.11 7.40 -8.11
CA LEU A 368 18.33 8.62 -8.29
C LEU A 368 19.02 9.48 -9.36
N VAL A 369 18.27 10.00 -10.31
CA VAL A 369 18.82 10.78 -11.44
C VAL A 369 18.43 12.23 -11.28
N THR A 370 19.42 13.12 -11.39
CA THR A 370 19.20 14.56 -11.32
C THR A 370 18.75 15.14 -12.67
N ARG A 371 18.20 16.35 -12.67
CA ARG A 371 17.87 17.11 -13.90
C ARG A 371 19.06 17.32 -14.84
N GLN A 372 20.29 17.29 -14.32
CA GLN A 372 21.53 17.39 -15.10
C GLN A 372 22.04 16.02 -15.61
N GLY A 373 21.32 14.92 -15.31
CA GLY A 373 21.69 13.55 -15.67
C GLY A 373 22.79 12.95 -14.79
N THR A 374 23.04 13.51 -13.60
CA THR A 374 23.99 12.94 -12.63
C THR A 374 23.33 11.76 -11.93
N ARG A 375 24.05 10.64 -11.81
CA ARG A 375 23.56 9.43 -11.14
C ARG A 375 23.92 9.46 -9.65
N LEU A 376 22.92 9.49 -8.78
CA LEU A 376 23.08 9.40 -7.33
C LEU A 376 22.89 7.93 -6.93
N VAL A 377 23.99 7.21 -6.75
CA VAL A 377 23.97 5.77 -6.53
C VAL A 377 23.74 5.49 -5.05
N TRP A 378 22.55 4.97 -4.71
CA TRP A 378 22.17 4.66 -3.33
C TRP A 378 22.66 3.28 -2.88
N GLY A 379 22.64 2.31 -3.79
CA GLY A 379 23.09 0.94 -3.55
C GLY A 379 22.02 -0.12 -3.74
N ARG A 380 22.32 -1.32 -3.25
CA ARG A 380 21.44 -2.48 -3.36
C ARG A 380 20.52 -2.59 -2.15
N PRO A 381 19.36 -3.24 -2.30
CA PRO A 381 18.56 -3.67 -1.16
C PRO A 381 19.40 -4.56 -0.24
N GLY A 382 19.26 -4.37 1.07
CA GLY A 382 20.02 -5.13 2.06
C GLY A 382 21.49 -4.73 2.24
N ASP A 383 21.98 -3.65 1.60
CA ASP A 383 23.35 -3.14 1.82
C ASP A 383 23.64 -2.76 3.28
N GLU A 384 22.60 -2.60 4.10
CA GLU A 384 22.69 -2.39 5.55
C GLU A 384 23.51 -3.49 6.25
N ARG A 385 23.53 -4.72 5.70
CA ARG A 385 24.35 -5.83 6.19
C ARG A 385 25.86 -5.55 6.15
N PHE A 386 26.28 -4.58 5.34
CA PHE A 386 27.66 -4.11 5.26
C PHE A 386 27.95 -2.95 6.23
N GLY A 387 27.03 -2.65 7.16
CA GLY A 387 27.20 -1.64 8.21
C GLY A 387 26.94 -0.21 7.78
N VAL A 388 26.28 0.00 6.62
CA VAL A 388 25.95 1.35 6.14
C VAL A 388 24.49 1.66 6.43
N ASP A 389 24.28 2.45 7.49
CA ASP A 389 22.96 2.95 7.91
C ASP A 389 22.33 3.85 6.82
N PRO A 390 21.05 3.63 6.43
CA PRO A 390 20.34 4.49 5.48
C PRO A 390 20.36 5.98 5.85
N ALA A 391 20.30 6.33 7.14
CA ALA A 391 20.36 7.74 7.57
C ALA A 391 21.76 8.35 7.34
N ALA A 392 22.81 7.55 7.51
CA ALA A 392 24.18 7.93 7.15
C ALA A 392 24.31 8.11 5.63
N LYS A 393 23.75 7.20 4.81
CA LYS A 393 23.71 7.36 3.34
C LYS A 393 23.02 8.65 2.92
N ALA A 394 21.84 8.93 3.49
CA ALA A 394 21.11 10.18 3.23
C ALA A 394 21.97 11.40 3.57
N THR A 395 22.65 11.38 4.71
CA THR A 395 23.50 12.50 5.16
C THR A 395 24.72 12.69 4.27
N ALA A 396 25.40 11.60 3.89
CA ALA A 396 26.53 11.62 2.97
C ALA A 396 26.11 12.12 1.58
N LEU A 397 24.94 11.68 1.08
CA LEU A 397 24.40 12.13 -0.21
C LEU A 397 24.13 13.63 -0.19
N ILE A 398 23.43 14.13 0.83
CA ILE A 398 23.12 15.56 0.95
C ILE A 398 24.39 16.39 1.11
N ALA A 399 25.40 15.91 1.85
CA ALA A 399 26.69 16.58 1.96
C ALA A 399 27.40 16.66 0.60
N GLY A 400 27.41 15.56 -0.16
CA GLY A 400 27.99 15.50 -1.51
C GLY A 400 27.27 16.42 -2.51
N LEU A 401 25.94 16.48 -2.46
CA LEU A 401 25.16 17.40 -3.30
C LEU A 401 25.46 18.87 -2.99
N ARG A 402 25.74 19.21 -1.72
CA ARG A 402 26.08 20.58 -1.31
C ARG A 402 27.53 20.97 -1.62
N SER A 403 28.45 20.02 -1.64
CA SER A 403 29.86 20.26 -1.98
C SER A 403 30.10 20.33 -3.50
N ALA A 404 29.15 19.88 -4.31
CA ALA A 404 29.22 19.86 -5.77
C ALA A 404 28.29 20.95 -6.39
N PRO A 405 28.74 22.22 -6.52
CA PRO A 405 27.88 23.31 -7.00
C PRO A 405 27.43 23.14 -8.46
N ASP A 406 28.21 22.41 -9.27
CA ASP A 406 27.90 22.10 -10.66
C ASP A 406 27.80 20.58 -10.86
N LEU A 407 26.61 20.04 -10.57
CA LEU A 407 26.34 18.61 -10.74
C LEU A 407 26.52 18.13 -12.19
N GLY A 408 26.43 19.03 -13.18
CA GLY A 408 26.62 18.71 -14.59
C GLY A 408 28.03 18.22 -14.94
N ARG A 409 29.03 18.49 -14.08
CA ARG A 409 30.41 18.00 -14.23
C ARG A 409 30.61 16.57 -13.77
N TYR A 410 29.69 16.05 -12.97
CA TYR A 410 29.82 14.73 -12.36
C TYR A 410 28.96 13.71 -13.08
N ALA A 411 29.54 12.55 -13.36
CA ALA A 411 28.84 11.39 -13.90
C ALA A 411 27.99 10.76 -12.79
N SER A 412 28.58 10.59 -11.61
CA SER A 412 27.92 9.95 -10.47
C SER A 412 28.39 10.49 -9.11
N LEU A 413 27.52 10.33 -8.12
CA LEU A 413 27.77 10.47 -6.69
C LEU A 413 27.35 9.16 -6.01
N ASP A 414 28.29 8.38 -5.52
CA ASP A 414 28.07 7.05 -4.96
C ASP A 414 28.14 7.09 -3.42
N VAL A 415 27.07 6.65 -2.76
CA VAL A 415 26.95 6.58 -1.29
C VAL A 415 26.75 5.14 -0.78
N ARG A 416 27.10 4.14 -1.60
CA ARG A 416 27.11 2.73 -1.20
C ARG A 416 28.07 2.47 -0.05
N PHE A 417 29.15 3.23 -0.02
CA PHE A 417 30.24 3.11 0.92
C PHE A 417 30.07 4.15 2.04
N GLY A 418 30.72 3.94 3.20
CA GLY A 418 30.60 4.85 4.35
C GLY A 418 31.02 6.31 4.10
N ALA A 419 31.65 6.59 2.95
CA ALA A 419 31.93 7.93 2.44
C ALA A 419 31.34 8.09 1.03
N ALA A 420 30.97 9.30 0.67
CA ALA A 420 30.46 9.61 -0.67
C ALA A 420 31.61 9.79 -1.67
N PHE A 421 31.49 9.17 -2.85
CA PHE A 421 32.48 9.26 -3.92
C PHE A 421 31.90 9.94 -5.16
N LEU A 422 32.60 10.93 -5.70
CA LEU A 422 32.22 11.64 -6.92
C LEU A 422 33.05 11.13 -8.09
N THR A 423 32.40 10.82 -9.20
CA THR A 423 33.06 10.51 -10.47
C THR A 423 32.82 11.66 -11.45
N VAL A 424 33.89 12.24 -11.98
CA VAL A 424 33.83 13.36 -12.95
C VAL A 424 33.51 12.81 -14.34
N ARG A 425 32.74 13.54 -15.14
CA ARG A 425 32.50 13.20 -16.56
C ARG A 425 33.81 13.39 -17.35
N PRO A 426 34.15 12.46 -18.26
CA PRO A 426 35.35 12.57 -19.08
C PRO A 426 35.32 13.76 -20.05
#